data_AF-A0A7U9SCS8-F1
#
_entry.id   AF-A0A7U9SCS8-F1
#
_cell.length_a   1.000
_cell.length_b   1.000
_cell.length_c   1.000
_cell.angle_alpha   90.00
_cell.angle_beta   90.00
_cell.angle_gamma   90.00
#
_symmetry.space_group_name_H-M   'P 1'
#
loop_
_entity.id
_entity.type
_entity.pdbx_description
1 polymer ?
#
loop_
_entity_poly.entity_id
_entity_poly.type
_entity_poly.pdbx_seq_one_letter_code
_entity_poly.pdbx_strand_id
1 'polypeptide(L)'
;MRKKGIKIVAICVAVLLWLFFILYIIGVLVEKGVLGQEKDESEITVKYKYDPKREMSREEDIPDSKYQDTLQKALEEGRTDLEEETEYQANVDEVIMSLENEEYISVFFRSVKDKDQECFTMAKFRKKNIGGETKYFFCLDFQVYIQQVIHFLGIISKNIFEVI
;
A
#
# COMPACT_ATOMS: atom_id res chain seq x y z
N MET A 1 62.16 -39.20 1.67
CA MET A 1 60.70 -39.05 1.50
C MET A 1 60.04 -37.89 2.28
N ARG A 2 60.56 -37.44 3.44
CA ARG A 2 59.91 -36.40 4.30
C ARG A 2 59.68 -35.01 3.67
N LYS A 3 60.55 -34.51 2.79
CA LYS A 3 60.45 -33.13 2.23
C LYS A 3 59.28 -32.91 1.27
N LYS A 4 58.79 -33.96 0.58
CA LYS A 4 57.68 -33.84 -0.39
C LYS A 4 56.31 -33.83 0.30
N GLY A 5 56.13 -34.64 1.36
CA GLY A 5 54.91 -34.63 2.17
C GLY A 5 54.70 -33.31 2.92
N ILE A 6 55.77 -32.72 3.47
CA ILE A 6 55.71 -31.41 4.15
C ILE A 6 55.29 -30.30 3.17
N LYS A 7 55.74 -30.34 1.91
CA LYS A 7 55.33 -29.37 0.88
C LYS A 7 53.85 -29.48 0.54
N ILE A 8 53.30 -30.70 0.44
CA ILE A 8 51.88 -30.92 0.16
C ILE A 8 51.01 -30.44 1.34
N VAL A 9 51.39 -30.78 2.57
CA VAL A 9 50.70 -30.31 3.78
C VAL A 9 50.76 -28.78 3.89
N ALA A 10 51.90 -28.17 3.58
CA ALA A 10 52.03 -26.71 3.57
C ALA A 10 51.13 -26.04 2.50
N ILE A 11 50.96 -26.66 1.34
CA ILE A 11 50.03 -26.19 0.30
C ILE A 11 48.58 -26.31 0.80
N CYS A 12 48.20 -27.44 1.40
CA CYS A 12 46.86 -27.60 1.97
C CYS A 12 46.56 -26.58 3.07
N VAL A 13 47.52 -26.29 3.95
CA VAL A 13 47.38 -25.26 4.98
C VAL A 13 47.28 -23.86 4.36
N ALA A 14 48.07 -23.56 3.33
CA ALA A 14 47.99 -22.28 2.62
C ALA A 14 46.62 -22.08 1.94
N VAL A 15 46.06 -23.13 1.33
CA VAL A 15 44.71 -23.09 0.71
C VAL A 15 43.63 -22.87 1.77
N LEU A 16 43.73 -23.53 2.92
CA LEU A 16 42.80 -23.33 4.03
C LEU A 16 42.87 -21.89 4.57
N LEU A 17 44.06 -21.36 4.76
CA LEU A 17 44.24 -19.96 5.21
C LEU A 17 43.70 -18.96 4.18
N TRP A 18 43.85 -19.24 2.89
CA TRP A 18 43.32 -18.41 1.82
C TRP A 18 41.77 -18.41 1.80
N LEU A 19 41.14 -19.57 2.03
CA LEU A 19 39.68 -19.66 2.19
C LEU A 19 39.18 -18.86 3.40
N PHE A 20 39.87 -18.95 4.54
CA PHE A 20 39.53 -18.13 5.71
C PHE A 20 39.69 -16.62 5.44
N PHE A 21 40.69 -16.23 4.66
CA PHE A 21 40.89 -14.84 4.27
C PHE A 21 39.76 -14.31 3.39
N ILE A 22 39.24 -15.13 2.47
CA ILE A 22 38.07 -14.78 1.66
C ILE A 22 36.82 -14.63 2.53
N LEU A 23 36.56 -15.57 3.45
CA LEU A 23 35.43 -15.47 4.38
C LEU A 23 35.52 -14.23 5.27
N TYR A 24 36.73 -13.89 5.73
CA TYR A 24 36.99 -12.67 6.48
C TYR A 24 36.68 -11.40 5.66
N ILE A 25 37.14 -11.33 4.41
CA ILE A 25 36.83 -10.20 3.52
C ILE A 25 35.32 -10.10 3.27
N ILE A 26 34.63 -11.22 3.03
CA ILE A 26 33.17 -11.23 2.87
C ILE A 26 32.50 -10.69 4.13
N GLY A 27 32.91 -11.13 5.32
CA GLY A 27 32.39 -10.62 6.60
C GLY A 27 32.58 -9.10 6.75
N VAL A 28 33.78 -8.59 6.45
CA VAL A 28 34.08 -7.14 6.48
C VAL A 28 33.25 -6.37 5.45
N LEU A 29 33.01 -6.94 4.26
CA LEU A 29 32.20 -6.32 3.21
C LEU A 29 30.70 -6.37 3.52
N VAL A 30 30.23 -7.36 4.30
CA VAL A 30 28.87 -7.42 4.85
C VAL A 30 28.71 -6.37 5.95
N GLU A 31 29.63 -6.27 6.91
CA GLU A 31 29.61 -5.24 7.97
C GLU A 31 29.68 -3.82 7.42
N LYS A 32 30.44 -3.60 6.33
CA LYS A 32 30.53 -2.30 5.65
C LYS A 32 29.36 -2.02 4.70
N GLY A 33 28.36 -2.90 4.63
CA GLY A 33 27.16 -2.72 3.80
C GLY A 33 27.41 -2.76 2.29
N VAL A 34 28.56 -3.28 1.85
CA VAL A 34 28.95 -3.36 0.42
C VAL A 34 28.37 -4.61 -0.25
N LEU A 35 28.35 -5.73 0.48
CA LEU A 35 27.75 -7.01 0.01
C LEU A 35 26.38 -7.30 0.63
N GLY A 36 26.04 -6.59 1.71
CA GLY A 36 24.74 -6.62 2.37
C GLY A 36 24.03 -5.29 2.20
N GLN A 37 23.66 -4.95 0.97
CA GLN A 37 22.48 -4.11 0.80
C GLN A 37 21.26 -5.02 0.94
N GLU A 38 20.96 -5.44 2.18
CA GLU A 38 19.56 -5.33 2.55
C GLU A 38 19.28 -3.84 2.49
N LYS A 39 18.66 -3.40 1.39
CA LYS A 39 17.89 -2.18 1.46
C LYS A 39 17.00 -2.38 2.67
N ASP A 40 17.27 -1.62 3.71
CA ASP A 40 16.32 -1.40 4.77
C ASP A 40 15.10 -0.73 4.11
N GLU A 41 14.22 -1.57 3.56
CA GLU A 41 12.93 -1.17 3.00
C GLU A 41 11.93 -0.83 4.12
N SER A 42 12.38 -0.69 5.38
CA SER A 42 11.51 -0.34 6.51
C SER A 42 11.25 1.16 6.66
N GLU A 43 11.95 2.03 5.94
CA GLU A 43 11.61 3.45 5.89
C GLU A 43 11.03 3.84 4.52
N ILE A 44 9.80 3.37 4.29
CA ILE A 44 8.97 3.85 3.18
C ILE A 44 8.66 5.32 3.46
N THR A 45 9.35 6.21 2.76
CA THR A 45 8.89 7.60 2.62
C THR A 45 7.57 7.58 1.87
N VAL A 46 6.46 7.61 2.62
CA VAL A 46 5.13 7.83 2.04
C VAL A 46 5.17 9.22 1.41
N LYS A 47 5.37 9.29 0.09
CA LYS A 47 5.18 10.54 -0.66
C LYS A 47 3.69 10.79 -0.78
N TYR A 48 3.12 11.30 0.31
CA TYR A 48 1.79 11.86 0.33
C TYR A 48 1.79 13.08 -0.59
N LYS A 49 1.13 12.96 -1.74
CA LYS A 49 0.57 14.16 -2.37
C LYS A 49 -0.74 14.42 -1.65
N TYR A 50 -0.63 15.10 -0.50
CA TYR A 50 -1.78 15.81 0.04
C TYR A 50 -2.21 16.79 -1.03
N ASP A 51 -3.45 16.71 -1.50
CA ASP A 51 -4.08 17.89 -2.07
C ASP A 51 -4.87 18.60 -0.96
N PRO A 52 -4.31 19.64 -0.32
CA PRO A 52 -4.98 20.39 0.74
C PRO A 52 -6.25 21.11 0.26
N LYS A 53 -6.56 21.12 -1.05
CA LYS A 53 -7.68 21.89 -1.61
C LYS A 53 -9.04 21.19 -1.54
N ARG A 54 -9.12 19.90 -1.17
CA ARG A 54 -10.41 19.29 -0.88
C ARG A 54 -10.85 19.73 0.52
N GLU A 55 -11.47 20.90 0.59
CA GLU A 55 -12.15 21.35 1.81
C GLU A 55 -13.15 20.27 2.21
N MET A 56 -12.83 19.56 3.28
CA MET A 56 -13.73 18.62 3.91
C MET A 56 -14.88 19.45 4.45
N SER A 57 -15.99 19.48 3.72
CA SER A 57 -17.21 20.17 4.14
C SER A 57 -17.52 19.72 5.57
N ARG A 58 -17.74 20.67 6.49
CA ARG A 58 -18.09 20.31 7.88
C ARG A 58 -19.26 19.34 7.84
N GLU A 59 -19.04 18.16 8.41
CA GLU A 59 -19.88 16.98 8.23
C GLU A 59 -21.36 17.26 8.59
N GLU A 60 -21.61 18.21 9.50
CA GLU A 60 -22.92 18.56 10.05
C GLU A 60 -23.88 19.32 9.10
N ASP A 61 -23.42 19.82 7.94
CA ASP A 61 -24.22 20.69 7.06
C ASP A 61 -24.52 20.14 5.65
N ILE A 62 -24.33 18.84 5.40
CA ILE A 62 -24.57 18.27 4.05
C ILE A 62 -26.09 18.11 3.82
N PRO A 63 -26.72 18.85 2.88
CA PRO A 63 -28.16 18.75 2.64
C PRO A 63 -28.53 17.41 2.01
N ASP A 64 -29.73 16.91 2.31
CA ASP A 64 -30.24 15.62 1.80
C ASP A 64 -30.19 15.51 0.27
N SER A 65 -30.30 16.64 -0.44
CA SER A 65 -30.22 16.72 -1.91
C SER A 65 -28.84 16.37 -2.49
N LYS A 66 -27.79 16.32 -1.65
CA LYS A 66 -26.43 15.95 -2.06
C LYS A 66 -26.15 14.45 -1.89
N TYR A 67 -27.03 13.72 -1.23
CA TYR A 67 -26.89 12.29 -1.05
C TYR A 67 -27.41 11.55 -2.28
N GLN A 68 -26.67 10.52 -2.69
CA GLN A 68 -26.95 9.69 -3.85
C GLN A 68 -27.42 8.30 -3.45
N ASP A 69 -28.18 7.66 -4.33
CA ASP A 69 -28.77 6.35 -4.07
C ASP A 69 -27.72 5.21 -4.08
N THR A 70 -26.57 5.44 -4.72
CA THR A 70 -25.50 4.44 -4.84
C THR A 70 -24.13 5.03 -4.56
N LEU A 71 -23.19 4.17 -4.12
CA LEU A 71 -21.79 4.52 -3.91
C LEU A 71 -21.11 5.00 -5.19
N GLN A 72 -21.38 4.33 -6.32
CA GLN A 72 -20.87 4.70 -7.64
C GLN A 72 -21.26 6.14 -7.99
N LYS A 73 -22.54 6.47 -7.89
CA LYS A 73 -23.03 7.81 -8.21
C LYS A 73 -22.51 8.87 -7.24
N ALA A 74 -22.42 8.53 -5.95
CA ALA A 74 -21.80 9.41 -4.96
C ALA A 74 -20.33 9.71 -5.29
N LEU A 75 -19.58 8.70 -5.74
CA LEU A 75 -18.18 8.83 -6.13
C LEU A 75 -18.02 9.69 -7.40
N GLU A 76 -18.83 9.45 -8.43
CA GLU A 76 -18.85 10.24 -9.68
C GLU A 76 -19.14 11.73 -9.40
N GLU A 77 -20.16 12.02 -8.60
CA GLU A 77 -20.48 13.41 -8.23
C GLU A 77 -19.44 14.04 -7.30
N GLY A 78 -18.72 13.21 -6.54
CA GLY A 78 -17.64 13.63 -5.65
C GLY A 78 -16.31 13.91 -6.37
N ARG A 79 -16.09 13.31 -7.54
CA ARG A 79 -14.84 13.38 -8.31
C ARG A 79 -15.06 14.03 -9.67
N THR A 80 -15.54 15.28 -9.65
CA THR A 80 -15.82 16.07 -10.86
C THR A 80 -14.58 16.70 -11.51
N ASP A 81 -13.43 16.61 -10.84
CA ASP A 81 -12.15 17.21 -11.23
C ASP A 81 -11.20 16.24 -11.95
N LEU A 82 -11.69 15.07 -12.35
CA LEU A 82 -10.87 14.09 -13.06
C LEU A 82 -10.63 14.49 -14.51
N GLU A 83 -9.38 14.36 -14.94
CA GLU A 83 -9.00 14.47 -16.34
C GLU A 83 -9.55 13.26 -17.11
N GLU A 84 -9.87 13.43 -18.40
CA GLU A 84 -10.42 12.36 -19.26
C GLU A 84 -9.60 11.06 -19.20
N GLU A 85 -8.27 11.16 -19.12
CA GLU A 85 -7.38 9.99 -19.04
C GLU A 85 -7.53 9.18 -17.74
N THR A 86 -8.07 9.81 -16.69
CA THR A 86 -8.24 9.29 -15.32
C THR A 86 -9.70 9.10 -14.90
N GLU A 87 -10.66 9.40 -15.77
CA GLU A 87 -12.10 9.28 -15.50
C GLU A 87 -12.48 7.87 -15.01
N TYR A 88 -11.84 6.83 -15.58
CA TYR A 88 -12.05 5.44 -15.17
C TYR A 88 -11.81 5.19 -13.68
N GLN A 89 -11.02 6.02 -13.00
CA GLN A 89 -10.72 5.87 -11.57
C GLN A 89 -11.93 6.19 -10.67
N ALA A 90 -13.01 6.74 -11.22
CA ALA A 90 -14.29 6.89 -10.55
C ALA A 90 -15.20 5.65 -10.71
N ASN A 91 -14.78 4.62 -11.45
CA ASN A 91 -15.55 3.40 -11.65
C ASN A 91 -15.24 2.37 -10.56
N VAL A 92 -16.27 1.87 -9.91
CA VAL A 92 -16.19 0.74 -8.98
C VAL A 92 -16.45 -0.55 -9.75
N ASP A 93 -15.41 -1.08 -10.42
CA ASP A 93 -15.56 -2.32 -11.21
C ASP A 93 -15.57 -3.57 -10.32
N GLU A 94 -14.73 -3.59 -9.28
CA GLU A 94 -14.69 -4.70 -8.32
C GLU A 94 -14.47 -4.18 -6.89
N VAL A 95 -15.43 -4.44 -6.01
CA VAL A 95 -15.25 -4.19 -4.57
C VAL A 95 -14.46 -5.33 -3.94
N ILE A 96 -13.33 -5.00 -3.34
CA ILE A 96 -12.42 -5.94 -2.69
C ILE A 96 -12.75 -6.06 -1.20
N MET A 97 -13.04 -4.92 -0.55
CA MET A 97 -13.35 -4.87 0.88
C MET A 97 -14.30 -3.71 1.17
N SER A 98 -15.19 -3.91 2.13
CA SER A 98 -16.04 -2.87 2.70
C SER A 98 -15.97 -2.89 4.22
N LEU A 99 -15.88 -1.71 4.83
CA LEU A 99 -15.91 -1.50 6.28
C LEU A 99 -17.06 -0.53 6.57
N GLU A 100 -18.03 -0.96 7.36
CA GLU A 100 -19.26 -0.21 7.59
C GLU A 100 -19.51 -0.03 9.09
N ASN A 101 -19.93 1.17 9.49
CA ASN A 101 -20.49 1.47 10.80
C ASN A 101 -21.85 2.18 10.63
N GLU A 102 -22.45 2.71 11.70
CA GLU A 102 -23.77 3.34 11.61
C GLU A 102 -23.80 4.55 10.64
N GLU A 103 -22.75 5.36 10.64
CA GLU A 103 -22.70 6.64 9.93
C GLU A 103 -21.93 6.61 8.61
N TYR A 104 -21.04 5.63 8.42
CA TYR A 104 -20.06 5.60 7.35
C TYR A 104 -19.91 4.23 6.73
N ILE A 105 -19.52 4.23 5.47
CA ILE A 105 -19.00 3.06 4.77
C ILE A 105 -17.71 3.46 4.04
N SER A 106 -16.68 2.66 4.21
CA SER A 106 -15.43 2.76 3.46
C SER A 106 -15.30 1.56 2.54
N VAL A 107 -14.98 1.81 1.28
CA VAL A 107 -14.92 0.78 0.24
C VAL A 107 -13.55 0.81 -0.42
N PHE A 108 -12.89 -0.34 -0.42
CA PHE A 108 -11.69 -0.60 -1.20
C PHE A 108 -12.07 -1.32 -2.48
N PHE A 109 -11.76 -0.72 -3.62
CA PHE A 109 -12.19 -1.24 -4.92
C PHE A 109 -11.10 -1.08 -5.98
N ARG A 110 -11.23 -1.87 -7.04
CA ARG A 110 -10.46 -1.78 -8.26
C ARG A 110 -11.27 -1.08 -9.35
N SER A 111 -10.62 -0.18 -10.06
CA SER A 111 -11.06 0.45 -11.31
C SER A 111 -10.18 -0.03 -12.45
N VAL A 112 -10.76 -0.39 -13.59
CA VAL A 112 -10.08 -0.96 -14.75
C VAL A 112 -10.37 -0.12 -15.99
N LYS A 113 -9.32 0.41 -16.62
CA LYS A 113 -9.44 1.07 -17.92
C LYS A 113 -9.29 0.07 -19.06
N ASP A 114 -8.23 -0.72 -18.97
CA ASP A 114 -7.83 -1.75 -19.92
C ASP A 114 -6.97 -2.82 -19.21
N LYS A 115 -6.38 -3.75 -19.97
CA LYS A 115 -5.62 -4.88 -19.40
C LYS A 115 -4.34 -4.47 -18.66
N ASP A 116 -3.81 -3.28 -18.94
CA ASP A 116 -2.52 -2.82 -18.42
C ASP A 116 -2.67 -1.64 -17.45
N GLN A 117 -3.87 -1.06 -17.34
CA GLN A 117 -4.17 0.08 -16.47
C GLN A 117 -5.32 -0.22 -15.51
N GLU A 118 -4.95 -0.45 -14.26
CA GLU A 118 -5.87 -0.56 -13.12
C GLU A 118 -5.48 0.42 -12.00
N CYS A 119 -6.48 0.84 -11.22
CA CYS A 119 -6.31 1.70 -10.05
C CYS A 119 -7.01 1.06 -8.85
N PHE A 120 -6.37 1.08 -7.69
CA PHE A 120 -6.98 0.66 -6.44
C PHE A 120 -7.27 1.89 -5.59
N THR A 121 -8.50 2.01 -5.13
CA THR A 121 -8.96 3.19 -4.41
C THR A 121 -9.65 2.76 -3.13
N MET A 122 -9.29 3.43 -2.02
CA MET A 122 -10.09 3.42 -0.80
C MET A 122 -10.89 4.71 -0.75
N ALA A 123 -12.22 4.61 -0.78
CA ALA A 123 -13.12 5.76 -0.67
C ALA A 123 -13.98 5.66 0.59
N LYS A 124 -14.18 6.80 1.26
CA LYS A 124 -15.05 6.94 2.43
C LYS A 124 -16.33 7.68 2.04
N PHE A 125 -17.46 7.13 2.46
CA PHE A 125 -18.79 7.67 2.22
C PHE A 125 -19.54 7.82 3.53
N ARG A 126 -20.29 8.92 3.68
CA ARG A 126 -21.29 9.06 4.74
C ARG A 126 -22.59 8.41 4.31
N LYS A 127 -23.25 7.71 5.23
CA LYS A 127 -24.57 7.12 5.07
C LYS A 127 -25.61 7.94 5.80
N LYS A 128 -26.80 8.05 5.20
CA LYS A 128 -27.96 8.66 5.86
C LYS A 128 -29.24 7.96 5.39
N ASN A 129 -30.16 7.71 6.32
CA ASN A 129 -31.49 7.25 5.94
C ASN A 129 -32.35 8.46 5.55
N ILE A 130 -32.81 8.50 4.29
CA ILE A 130 -33.65 9.57 3.77
C ILE A 130 -34.85 8.90 3.10
N GLY A 131 -36.04 9.10 3.67
CA GLY A 131 -37.27 8.51 3.13
C GLY A 131 -37.35 6.99 3.25
N GLY A 132 -36.62 6.37 4.20
CA GLY A 132 -36.60 4.92 4.40
C GLY A 132 -35.46 4.21 3.65
N GLU A 133 -34.73 4.90 2.78
CA GLU A 133 -33.63 4.36 1.99
C GLU A 133 -32.29 4.89 2.48
N THR A 134 -31.26 4.02 2.49
CA THR A 134 -29.88 4.44 2.77
C THR A 134 -29.30 5.14 1.55
N LYS A 135 -28.85 6.38 1.74
CA LYS A 135 -28.19 7.19 0.72
C LYS A 135 -26.76 7.54 1.14
N TYR A 136 -25.94 7.88 0.15
CA TYR A 136 -24.49 8.01 0.29
C TYR A 136 -24.00 9.38 -0.15
N PHE A 137 -23.04 9.94 0.59
CA PHE A 137 -22.32 11.14 0.21
C PHE A 137 -20.83 10.85 0.19
N PHE A 138 -20.15 11.18 -0.91
CA PHE A 138 -18.70 11.00 -1.02
C PHE A 138 -17.96 12.01 -0.12
N CYS A 139 -17.13 11.50 0.78
CA CYS A 139 -16.33 12.35 1.66
C CYS A 139 -14.94 12.59 1.07
N LEU A 140 -14.23 11.50 0.78
CA LEU A 140 -12.85 11.53 0.32
C LEU A 140 -12.45 10.16 -0.23
N ASP A 141 -11.35 10.13 -0.97
CA ASP A 141 -10.67 8.92 -1.38
C ASP A 141 -9.16 9.05 -1.34
N PHE A 142 -8.49 7.91 -1.33
CA PHE A 142 -7.05 7.82 -1.51
C PHE A 142 -6.74 6.66 -2.44
N GLN A 143 -5.90 6.94 -3.44
CA GLN A 143 -5.38 5.91 -4.34
C GLN A 143 -4.28 5.13 -3.62
N VAL A 144 -4.38 3.80 -3.67
CA VAL A 144 -3.46 2.88 -3.03
C VAL A 144 -2.62 2.22 -4.11
N TYR A 145 -1.32 2.48 -4.10
CA TYR A 145 -0.39 1.77 -4.99
C TYR A 145 -0.16 0.36 -4.43
N ILE A 146 -0.05 -0.67 -5.29
CA ILE A 146 -0.04 -2.11 -4.91
C ILE A 146 0.99 -2.44 -3.80
N GLN A 147 2.12 -1.75 -3.73
CA GLN A 147 3.11 -1.90 -2.64
C GLN A 147 2.55 -1.52 -1.25
N GLN A 148 1.56 -0.62 -1.17
CA GLN A 148 0.89 -0.17 0.05
C GLN A 148 -0.27 -1.10 0.50
N VAL A 149 -0.82 -1.91 -0.41
CA VAL A 149 -1.96 -2.81 -0.13
C VAL A 149 -1.60 -3.90 0.88
N ILE A 150 -0.41 -4.50 0.75
CA ILE A 150 0.09 -5.55 1.68
C ILE A 150 0.25 -4.98 3.09
N HIS A 151 0.73 -3.74 3.22
CA HIS A 151 0.94 -3.09 4.50
C HIS A 151 -0.37 -2.61 5.14
N PHE A 152 -1.31 -2.09 4.34
CA PHE A 152 -2.62 -1.63 4.82
C PHE A 152 -3.49 -2.79 5.32
N LEU A 153 -3.50 -3.92 4.60
CA LEU A 153 -4.14 -5.16 5.06
C LEU A 153 -3.47 -5.71 6.33
N GLY A 154 -2.14 -5.60 6.44
CA GLY A 154 -1.40 -5.92 7.66
C GLY A 154 -1.80 -5.06 8.87
N ILE A 155 -1.96 -3.74 8.68
CA ILE A 155 -2.38 -2.80 9.73
C ILE A 155 -3.84 -3.05 10.16
N ILE A 156 -4.75 -3.28 9.20
CA ILE A 156 -6.14 -3.64 9.49
C ILE A 156 -6.19 -4.95 10.28
N SER A 157 -5.41 -5.96 9.89
CA SER A 157 -5.38 -7.24 10.61
C SER A 157 -4.87 -7.08 12.06
N LYS A 158 -3.86 -6.24 12.31
CA LYS A 158 -3.38 -5.97 13.68
C LYS A 158 -4.42 -5.24 14.54
N ASN A 159 -5.09 -4.22 14.00
CA ASN A 159 -6.03 -3.41 14.77
C ASN A 159 -7.40 -4.08 14.97
N ILE A 160 -7.81 -5.02 14.10
CA ILE A 160 -9.04 -5.82 14.33
C ILE A 160 -8.84 -6.83 15.46
N PHE A 161 -7.62 -7.36 15.67
CA PHE A 161 -7.33 -8.30 16.74
C PHE A 161 -7.08 -7.66 18.12
N GLU A 162 -6.86 -6.34 18.21
CA GLU A 162 -6.76 -5.63 19.50
C GLU A 162 -8.11 -5.10 20.01
N VAL A 163 -9.17 -5.15 19.19
CA VAL A 163 -10.53 -4.65 19.54
C VAL A 163 -11.54 -5.80 19.75
N ILE A 164 -11.09 -7.06 19.76
CA ILE A 164 -11.86 -8.24 20.19
C ILE A 164 -11.24 -8.80 21.46
#